data_AF-A0A2E7QTE7-F1
#
_entry.id   AF-A0A2E7QTE7-F1
#
_cell.length_a   1.000
_cell.length_b   1.000
_cell.length_c   1.000
_cell.angle_alpha   90.00
_cell.angle_beta   90.00
_cell.angle_gamma   90.00
#
_symmetry.space_group_name_H-M   'P 1'
#
loop_
_entity.id
_entity.type
_entity.pdbx_description
1 polymer ?
#
loop_
_entity_poly.entity_id
_entity_poly.type
_entity_poly.pdbx_seq_one_letter_code
_entity_poly.pdbx_strand_id
1 'polypeptide(L)'
;MTTYRSSEKEMLERDLTVLHGATIVSTYVEDDDFDAWPGLVLEINGKNGTKFIDSVVISQDMEGNGPGVLIGLWDIVNKVRDTELV
;
A
#
# COMPACT_ATOMS: atom_id res chain seq x y z
N MET A 1 15.09 -27.07 -5.95
CA MET A 1 14.66 -25.99 -5.05
C MET A 1 14.61 -24.73 -5.90
N THR A 2 13.45 -24.46 -6.49
CA THR A 2 13.27 -23.43 -7.52
C THR A 2 13.03 -22.06 -6.89
N THR A 3 13.75 -21.06 -7.37
CA THR A 3 13.88 -19.67 -6.94
C THR A 3 12.64 -18.78 -7.20
N TYR A 4 11.43 -19.30 -7.02
CA TYR A 4 10.20 -18.54 -7.32
C TYR A 4 9.88 -17.40 -6.34
N ARG A 5 10.52 -17.35 -5.17
CA ARG A 5 10.27 -16.29 -4.16
C ARG A 5 10.91 -14.92 -4.48
N SER A 6 11.76 -14.80 -5.50
CA SER A 6 12.49 -13.54 -5.73
C SER A 6 11.65 -12.46 -6.41
N SER A 7 10.82 -12.80 -7.41
CA SER A 7 10.10 -11.79 -8.19
C SER A 7 8.96 -11.11 -7.43
N GLU A 8 8.17 -11.86 -6.67
CA GLU A 8 7.04 -11.29 -5.90
C GLU A 8 7.54 -10.39 -4.77
N LYS A 9 8.63 -10.82 -4.10
CA LYS A 9 9.31 -10.00 -3.09
C LYS A 9 9.84 -8.71 -3.70
N GLU A 10 10.56 -8.79 -4.81
CA GLU A 10 11.13 -7.61 -5.49
C GLU A 10 10.03 -6.65 -5.97
N MET A 11 8.92 -7.18 -6.49
CA MET A 11 7.75 -6.38 -6.87
C MET A 11 7.14 -5.67 -5.67
N LEU A 12 6.94 -6.39 -4.55
CA LEU A 12 6.38 -5.81 -3.34
C LEU A 12 7.31 -4.76 -2.73
N GLU A 13 8.62 -5.03 -2.64
CA GLU A 13 9.61 -4.06 -2.15
C GLU A 13 9.60 -2.79 -3.01
N ARG A 14 9.55 -2.93 -4.35
CA ARG A 14 9.43 -1.80 -5.28
C ARG A 14 8.14 -1.02 -5.06
N ASP A 15 7.01 -1.70 -4.90
CA ASP A 15 5.71 -1.05 -4.74
C ASP A 15 5.60 -0.34 -3.39
N LEU A 16 6.16 -0.90 -2.32
CA LEU A 16 6.23 -0.25 -0.99
C LEU A 16 7.07 1.04 -1.00
N THR A 17 8.03 1.18 -1.91
CA THR A 17 8.85 2.40 -1.98
C THR A 17 8.04 3.67 -2.26
N VAL A 18 6.84 3.55 -2.86
CA VAL A 18 5.98 4.72 -3.10
C VAL A 18 5.44 5.33 -1.80
N LEU A 19 5.46 4.56 -0.71
CA LEU A 19 5.07 5.03 0.63
C LEU A 19 6.24 5.58 1.44
N HIS A 20 7.49 5.51 0.92
CA HIS A 20 8.64 6.03 1.65
C HIS A 20 8.54 7.56 1.84
N GLY A 21 8.57 7.99 3.10
CA GLY A 21 8.37 9.40 3.45
C GLY A 21 6.92 9.87 3.41
N ALA A 22 5.95 8.97 3.20
CA ALA A 22 4.55 9.27 3.42
C ALA A 22 4.30 9.57 4.90
N THR A 23 3.38 10.51 5.16
CA THR A 23 2.98 10.88 6.52
C THR A 23 1.62 10.30 6.81
N ILE A 24 1.48 9.55 7.91
CA ILE A 24 0.17 9.15 8.41
C ILE A 24 -0.52 10.41 8.94
N VAL A 25 -1.61 10.83 8.31
CA VAL A 25 -2.38 12.03 8.69
C VAL A 25 -3.65 11.69 9.46
N SER A 26 -4.14 10.45 9.33
CA SER A 26 -5.26 9.93 10.11
C SER A 26 -5.22 8.41 10.14
N THR A 27 -6.02 7.83 11.04
CA THR A 27 -6.23 6.38 11.16
C THR A 27 -7.70 6.10 11.38
N TYR A 28 -8.18 4.99 10.85
CA TYR A 28 -9.54 4.52 11.04
C TYR A 28 -9.56 3.00 11.17
N VAL A 29 -10.72 2.43 11.48
CA VAL A 29 -10.95 0.99 11.42
C VAL A 29 -11.86 0.76 10.23
N GLU A 30 -11.42 -0.07 9.29
CA GLU A 30 -12.26 -0.63 8.24
C GLU A 30 -12.85 -1.91 8.81
N ASP A 31 -14.18 -1.99 8.90
CA ASP A 31 -14.89 -3.15 9.43
C ASP A 31 -15.94 -3.65 8.44
N ASP A 32 -16.11 -4.97 8.39
CA ASP A 32 -17.25 -5.63 7.79
C ASP A 32 -17.95 -6.54 8.81
N ASP A 33 -18.89 -7.36 8.36
CA ASP A 33 -19.66 -8.23 9.26
C ASP A 33 -18.82 -9.32 9.95
N PHE A 34 -17.59 -9.57 9.50
CA PHE A 34 -16.75 -10.70 9.93
C PHE A 34 -15.39 -10.28 10.46
N ASP A 35 -14.81 -9.19 9.95
CA ASP A 35 -13.46 -8.76 10.25
C ASP A 35 -13.34 -7.25 10.46
N ALA A 36 -12.25 -6.85 11.11
CA ALA A 36 -11.88 -5.46 11.29
C ALA A 36 -10.38 -5.28 11.08
N TRP A 37 -10.00 -4.27 10.31
CA TRP A 37 -8.63 -4.00 9.91
C TRP A 37 -8.27 -2.54 10.16
N PRO A 38 -7.02 -2.24 10.57
CA PRO A 38 -6.58 -0.87 10.71
C PRO A 38 -6.40 -0.22 9.33
N GLY A 39 -7.06 0.91 9.13
CA GLY A 39 -6.91 1.80 8.00
C GLY A 39 -5.95 2.96 8.31
N LEU A 40 -5.04 3.25 7.38
CA LEU A 40 -4.12 4.37 7.44
C LEU A 40 -4.46 5.36 6.34
N VAL A 41 -4.64 6.63 6.70
CA VAL A 41 -4.73 7.73 5.74
C VAL A 41 -3.35 8.38 5.64
N LEU A 42 -2.81 8.41 4.43
CA LEU A 42 -1.45 8.79 4.11
C LEU A 42 -1.44 10.05 3.25
N GLU A 43 -0.66 11.05 3.64
CA GLU A 43 -0.18 12.08 2.71
C GLU A 43 1.09 11.54 2.01
N ILE A 44 1.02 11.42 0.69
CA ILE A 44 2.04 10.79 -0.15
C ILE A 44 2.61 11.82 -1.12
N ASN A 45 3.93 11.77 -1.32
CA ASN A 45 4.59 12.59 -2.32
C ASN A 45 4.45 11.89 -3.69
N GLY A 46 3.68 12.51 -4.59
CA GLY A 46 3.67 12.17 -6.01
C GLY A 46 4.89 12.74 -6.73
N LYS A 47 4.97 12.49 -8.04
CA LYS A 47 6.02 13.05 -8.88
C LYS A 47 5.92 14.58 -8.96
N ASN A 48 7.04 15.24 -9.22
CA ASN A 48 7.15 16.70 -9.36
C ASN A 48 6.79 17.51 -8.10
N GLY A 49 6.88 16.89 -6.92
CA GLY A 49 6.58 17.54 -5.63
C GLY A 49 5.09 17.72 -5.36
N THR A 50 4.22 17.08 -6.14
CA THR A 50 2.78 17.04 -5.84
C THR A 50 2.54 16.19 -4.60
N LYS A 51 1.53 16.55 -3.82
CA LYS A 51 1.08 15.79 -2.66
C LYS A 51 -0.37 15.39 -2.86
N PHE A 52 -0.70 14.16 -2.48
CA PHE A 52 -2.08 13.68 -2.45
C PHE A 52 -2.32 12.84 -1.21
N ILE A 53 -3.59 12.73 -0.84
CA ILE A 53 -4.04 11.93 0.29
C ILE A 53 -4.71 10.68 -0.26
N ASP A 54 -4.32 9.54 0.28
CA ASP A 54 -4.95 8.25 -0.03
C ASP A 54 -4.95 7.35 1.21
N SER A 55 -5.63 6.21 1.15
CA SER A 55 -5.72 5.29 2.28
C SER A 55 -5.30 3.88 1.92
N VAL A 56 -4.67 3.20 2.88
CA VAL A 56 -4.43 1.75 2.82
C VAL A 56 -5.05 1.06 4.02
N VAL A 57 -5.57 -0.15 3.81
CA VAL A 57 -6.02 -1.02 4.89
C VAL A 57 -5.03 -2.16 5.06
N ILE A 58 -4.60 -2.38 6.30
CA ILE A 58 -3.67 -3.46 6.63
C ILE A 58 -4.49 -4.71 6.97
N SER A 59 -4.71 -5.55 5.97
CA SER A 59 -5.44 -6.80 6.13
C SER A 59 -4.51 -7.96 6.47
N GLN A 60 -5.06 -9.01 7.09
CA GLN A 60 -4.35 -10.27 7.32
C GLN A 60 -4.37 -11.12 6.05
N ASP A 61 -3.43 -12.06 5.92
CA ASP A 61 -3.54 -13.04 4.84
C ASP A 61 -4.69 -14.03 5.14
N MET A 62 -5.04 -14.86 4.14
CA MET A 62 -6.11 -15.86 4.28
C MET A 62 -5.86 -16.91 5.37
N GLU A 63 -4.67 -16.94 5.98
CA GLU A 63 -4.28 -17.84 7.07
C GLU A 63 -4.24 -17.12 8.44
N GLY A 64 -4.56 -15.83 8.49
CA GLY A 64 -4.51 -15.01 9.72
C GLY A 64 -3.09 -14.63 10.15
N ASN A 65 -2.08 -14.80 9.28
CA ASN A 65 -0.68 -14.56 9.59
C ASN A 65 -0.27 -13.12 9.19
N GLY A 66 -0.02 -12.27 10.19
CA GLY A 66 0.59 -10.95 10.02
C GLY A 66 -0.23 -9.98 9.15
N PRO A 67 0.33 -8.80 8.80
CA PRO A 67 -0.29 -7.86 7.86
C PRO A 67 -0.12 -8.40 6.44
N GLY A 68 -0.94 -9.37 6.07
CA GLY A 68 -0.84 -10.13 4.82
C GLY A 68 -1.11 -9.35 3.54
N VAL A 69 -1.79 -8.20 3.56
CA VAL A 69 -2.01 -7.36 2.37
C VAL A 69 -2.19 -5.89 2.76
N LEU A 70 -1.61 -4.97 1.98
CA LEU A 70 -1.98 -3.56 1.99
C LEU A 70 -3.02 -3.30 0.89
N ILE A 71 -4.30 -3.29 1.25
CA ILE A 71 -5.39 -2.98 0.33
C ILE A 71 -5.32 -1.50 -0.03
N GLY A 72 -5.47 -1.16 -1.31
CA GLY A 72 -5.33 0.21 -1.83
C GLY A 72 -3.91 0.57 -2.31
N LEU A 73 -2.89 -0.25 -2.01
CA LEU A 73 -1.51 0.01 -2.44
C LEU A 73 -1.36 0.10 -3.96
N TRP A 74 -2.05 -0.77 -4.71
CA TRP A 74 -1.98 -0.78 -6.17
C TRP A 74 -2.45 0.54 -6.81
N ASP A 75 -3.52 1.12 -6.28
CA ASP A 75 -4.07 2.39 -6.79
C ASP A 75 -3.11 3.54 -6.52
N ILE A 76 -2.51 3.56 -5.33
CA ILE A 76 -1.46 4.52 -4.99
C ILE A 76 -0.26 4.38 -5.94
N VAL A 77 0.20 3.14 -6.17
CA VAL A 77 1.32 2.86 -7.07
C VAL A 77 1.03 3.39 -8.48
N ASN A 78 -0.17 3.18 -9.01
CA ASN A 78 -0.55 3.69 -10.33
C ASN A 78 -0.67 5.21 -10.34
N LYS A 79 -1.21 5.84 -9.29
CA LYS A 79 -1.23 7.32 -9.19
C LYS A 79 0.18 7.93 -9.18
N VAL A 80 1.13 7.26 -8.53
CA VAL A 80 2.53 7.69 -8.53
C VAL A 80 3.19 7.42 -9.89
N ARG A 81 2.93 6.28 -10.54
CA ARG A 81 3.59 5.87 -11.80
C ARG A 81 2.96 6.45 -13.06
N ASP A 82 1.65 6.65 -13.14
CA ASP A 82 0.96 7.22 -14.31
C ASP A 82 1.38 8.67 -14.59
N THR A 83 2.02 9.35 -13.64
CA THR A 83 2.72 10.61 -13.89
C THR A 83 4.00 10.47 -14.74
N GLU A 84 4.28 9.30 -15.31
CA GLU A 84 5.33 9.04 -16.31
C GLU A 84 4.89 9.21 -17.77
N LEU A 85 3.59 9.38 -18.05
CA LEU A 85 3.06 9.56 -19.42
C LEU A 85 2.63 11.02 -19.70
N VAL A 86 3.56 11.99 -19.60
CA VAL A 86 3.44 13.32 -20.25
C VAL A 86 4.83 13.82 -20.65
#